data_AF-A0A067PXS0-F1
#
_entry.id   AF-A0A067PXS0-F1
#
_cell.length_a   1.000
_cell.length_b   1.000
_cell.length_c   1.000
_cell.angle_alpha   90.00
_cell.angle_beta   90.00
_cell.angle_gamma   90.00
#
_symmetry.space_group_name_H-M   'P 1'
#
loop_
_entity.id
_entity.type
_entity.pdbx_description
1 polymer ?
#
loop_
_entity_poly.entity_id
_entity_poly.type
_entity_poly.pdbx_seq_one_letter_code
_entity_poly.pdbx_strand_id
1 'polypeptide(L)'
;MPRLSRLWLRQIYWDGDGEEFTGWEPLRLKFLNVGSVQSRLLPWLARGHLGSGVESLTIEPISLENIPLIGDLLRLAGASLNRLNIGFGSGGAEDVLLTSSFALGHNNNLRHLGLTACDLSLLARHSRSHSWIPLVLSQVRSEIQTISMTFYFLQRGDNVAWINWNAVDAILATEFFKKLESFEIDVDHRCDIEGGEAWSTFKSLLPILVKRPGILRLRYLRTGIDDGSEVTYA
;
A
#
# COMPACT_ATOMS: atom_id res chain seq x y z
N MET A 1 12.12 -15.10 -28.18
CA MET A 1 12.63 -14.09 -27.23
C MET A 1 11.96 -14.31 -25.87
N PRO A 2 12.72 -14.38 -24.77
CA PRO A 2 12.15 -14.54 -23.44
C PRO A 2 11.24 -13.35 -23.09
N ARG A 3 10.06 -13.63 -22.53
CA ARG A 3 9.11 -12.61 -22.07
C ARG A 3 9.27 -12.43 -20.58
N LEU A 4 9.89 -11.32 -20.17
CA LEU A 4 9.94 -10.93 -18.77
C LEU A 4 8.52 -10.55 -18.32
N SER A 5 7.94 -11.31 -17.39
CA SER A 5 6.59 -11.07 -16.87
C SER A 5 6.58 -10.58 -15.42
N ARG A 6 7.69 -10.75 -14.70
CA ARG A 6 7.86 -10.37 -13.31
C ARG A 6 9.15 -9.58 -13.17
N LEU A 7 9.08 -8.44 -12.51
CA LEU A 7 10.24 -7.60 -12.24
C LEU A 7 10.18 -7.15 -10.78
N TRP A 8 11.25 -7.46 -10.04
CA TRP A 8 11.43 -7.04 -8.66
C TRP A 8 12.71 -6.24 -8.56
N LEU A 9 12.59 -4.97 -8.19
CA LEU A 9 13.71 -4.06 -8.09
C LEU A 9 13.73 -3.47 -6.68
N ARG A 10 14.77 -3.82 -5.91
CA ARG A 10 14.99 -3.34 -4.54
C ARG A 10 16.40 -2.80 -4.39
N GLN A 11 16.54 -1.71 -3.64
CA GLN A 11 17.84 -1.13 -3.26
C GLN A 11 18.77 -0.88 -4.46
N ILE A 12 18.23 -0.32 -5.55
CA ILE A 12 19.01 0.00 -6.73
C ILE A 12 19.47 1.46 -6.64
N TYR A 13 20.77 1.66 -6.67
CA TYR A 13 21.38 2.99 -6.67
C TYR A 13 21.80 3.35 -8.09
N TRP A 14 21.33 4.49 -8.57
CA TRP A 14 21.80 5.09 -9.82
C TRP A 14 22.93 6.04 -9.47
N ASP A 15 24.07 5.89 -10.13
CA ASP A 15 25.08 6.94 -10.11
C ASP A 15 24.49 8.20 -10.77
N GLY A 16 24.82 9.37 -10.22
CA GLY A 16 24.26 10.65 -10.67
C GLY A 16 24.54 10.94 -12.15
N ASP A 17 25.50 10.23 -12.75
CA ASP A 17 25.99 10.43 -14.12
C ASP A 17 25.38 9.46 -15.14
N GLY A 18 24.51 8.52 -14.72
CA GLY A 18 23.93 7.54 -15.63
C GLY A 18 23.10 8.20 -16.74
N GLU A 19 23.30 7.78 -17.99
CA GLU A 19 22.48 8.21 -19.12
C GLU A 19 20.99 7.95 -18.86
N GLU A 20 20.10 8.80 -19.38
CA GLU A 20 18.66 8.50 -19.36
C GLU A 20 18.43 7.13 -19.99
N PHE A 21 17.56 6.32 -19.39
CA PHE A 21 17.12 5.07 -19.99
C PHE A 21 16.43 5.34 -21.33
N THR A 22 17.20 5.28 -22.42
CA THR A 22 16.73 5.55 -23.77
C THR A 22 16.78 4.26 -24.60
N GLY A 23 15.84 4.11 -25.53
CA GLY A 23 15.88 3.03 -26.53
C GLY A 23 15.30 1.67 -26.13
N TRP A 24 14.57 1.57 -25.02
CA TRP A 24 13.95 0.31 -24.59
C TRP A 24 12.50 0.21 -25.06
N GLU A 25 12.13 -0.93 -25.65
CA GLU A 25 10.72 -1.25 -25.90
C GLU A 25 9.93 -1.30 -24.58
N PRO A 26 8.63 -0.96 -24.59
CA PRO A 26 7.78 -1.07 -23.40
C PRO A 26 7.83 -2.47 -22.79
N LEU A 27 8.09 -2.55 -21.48
CA LEU A 27 8.13 -3.81 -20.77
C LEU A 27 6.70 -4.37 -20.63
N ARG A 28 6.48 -5.59 -21.11
CA ARG A 28 5.20 -6.31 -20.97
C ARG A 28 5.15 -7.08 -19.65
N LEU A 29 5.17 -6.34 -18.54
CA LEU A 29 5.15 -6.91 -17.20
C LEU A 29 3.72 -7.23 -16.76
N LYS A 30 3.57 -8.36 -16.05
CA LYS A 30 2.36 -8.67 -15.27
C LYS A 30 2.51 -8.27 -13.81
N PHE A 31 3.72 -8.39 -13.27
CA PHE A 31 4.02 -8.10 -11.87
C PHE A 31 5.21 -7.15 -11.80
N LEU A 32 5.02 -6.01 -11.13
CA LEU A 32 6.04 -5.02 -10.90
C LEU A 32 6.13 -4.72 -9.41
N ASN A 33 7.32 -4.89 -8.84
CA ASN A 33 7.64 -4.46 -7.48
C ASN A 33 8.80 -3.46 -7.51
N VAL A 34 8.51 -2.24 -7.05
CA VAL A 34 9.44 -1.10 -6.99
C VAL A 34 9.72 -0.77 -5.53
N GLY A 35 10.99 -0.90 -5.14
CA GLY A 35 11.46 -0.60 -3.79
C GLY A 35 11.72 0.89 -3.51
N SER A 36 11.99 1.20 -2.24
CA SER A 36 12.02 2.57 -1.66
C SER A 36 13.08 3.55 -2.20
N VAL A 37 14.00 3.12 -3.07
CA VAL A 37 15.16 3.93 -3.50
C VAL A 37 15.28 3.94 -5.01
N GLN A 38 14.40 4.62 -5.76
CA GLN A 38 14.49 4.65 -7.23
C GLN A 38 13.98 5.95 -7.85
N SER A 39 14.73 7.05 -7.68
CA SER A 39 14.39 8.37 -8.23
C SER A 39 14.25 8.41 -9.76
N ARG A 40 14.94 7.51 -10.49
CA ARG A 40 14.93 7.50 -11.96
C ARG A 40 14.03 6.44 -12.59
N LEU A 41 13.69 5.37 -11.88
CA LEU A 41 12.86 4.30 -12.46
C LEU A 41 11.40 4.74 -12.61
N LEU A 42 10.82 5.36 -11.58
CA LEU A 42 9.42 5.78 -11.63
C LEU A 42 9.15 6.75 -12.80
N PRO A 43 9.96 7.81 -13.03
CA PRO A 43 9.83 8.65 -14.21
C PRO A 43 9.97 7.86 -15.51
N TRP A 44 10.94 6.94 -15.60
CA TRP A 44 11.12 6.15 -16.80
C TRP A 44 9.91 5.26 -17.12
N LEU A 45 9.39 4.53 -16.14
CA LEU A 45 8.19 3.71 -16.31
C LEU A 45 6.97 4.56 -16.72
N ALA A 46 6.81 5.74 -16.11
CA ALA A 46 5.70 6.65 -16.38
C ALA A 46 5.75 7.27 -17.79
N ARG A 47 6.93 7.38 -18.42
CA ARG A 47 7.09 7.85 -19.81
C ARG A 47 6.67 6.82 -20.88
N GLY A 48 5.87 5.82 -20.52
CA GLY A 48 5.30 4.83 -21.45
C GLY A 48 6.08 3.52 -21.56
N HIS A 49 7.03 3.29 -20.65
CA HIS A 49 7.80 2.03 -20.61
C HIS A 49 7.13 0.94 -19.77
N LEU A 50 6.07 1.28 -19.03
CA LEU A 50 5.14 0.31 -18.46
C LEU A 50 4.08 -0.07 -19.50
N GLY A 51 4.19 -1.27 -20.08
CA GLY A 51 3.20 -1.76 -21.02
C GLY A 51 1.83 -2.00 -20.36
N SER A 52 0.76 -1.99 -21.17
CA SER A 52 -0.57 -2.42 -20.73
C SER A 52 -0.55 -3.88 -20.25
N GLY A 53 -1.34 -4.22 -19.23
CA GLY A 53 -1.48 -5.60 -18.76
C GLY A 53 -0.77 -5.91 -17.44
N VAL A 54 -0.33 -4.89 -16.71
CA VAL A 54 0.15 -5.05 -15.33
C VAL A 54 -1.03 -5.47 -14.46
N GLU A 55 -0.90 -6.67 -13.87
CA GLU A 55 -1.90 -7.29 -13.01
C GLU A 55 -1.63 -6.96 -11.54
N SER A 56 -0.36 -6.83 -11.16
CA SER A 56 0.08 -6.54 -9.80
C SER A 56 1.13 -5.44 -9.76
N LEU A 57 0.90 -4.41 -8.96
CA LEU A 57 1.84 -3.33 -8.70
C LEU A 57 2.10 -3.23 -7.20
N THR A 58 3.37 -3.35 -6.81
CA THR A 58 3.85 -3.12 -5.45
C THR A 58 4.83 -1.96 -5.47
N ILE A 59 4.56 -0.95 -4.66
CA ILE A 59 5.41 0.21 -4.45
C ILE A 59 5.69 0.24 -2.95
N GLU A 60 6.95 -0.01 -2.58
CA GLU A 60 7.39 0.14 -1.19
C GLU A 60 7.25 1.58 -0.71
N PRO A 61 7.30 1.85 0.60
CA PRO A 61 7.24 3.22 1.12
C PRO A 61 8.17 4.18 0.37
N ILE A 62 7.57 5.15 -0.32
CA ILE A 62 8.26 6.22 -1.05
C ILE A 62 7.98 7.59 -0.45
N SER A 63 8.83 8.56 -0.80
CA SER A 63 8.60 9.99 -0.53
C SER A 63 7.35 10.50 -1.26
N LEU A 64 6.60 11.38 -0.60
CA LEU A 64 5.34 11.95 -1.11
C LEU A 64 5.52 12.72 -2.42
N GLU A 65 6.70 13.28 -2.67
CA GLU A 65 7.04 13.99 -3.92
C GLU A 65 6.87 13.11 -5.18
N ASN A 66 6.89 11.79 -5.02
CA ASN A 66 6.73 10.83 -6.11
C ASN A 66 5.25 10.44 -6.37
N ILE A 67 4.29 10.96 -5.59
CA ILE A 67 2.86 10.66 -5.76
C ILE A 67 2.37 10.89 -7.19
N PRO A 68 2.73 11.99 -7.89
CA PRO A 68 2.30 12.19 -9.28
C PRO A 68 2.75 11.07 -10.22
N LEU A 69 3.98 10.58 -10.05
CA LEU A 69 4.51 9.47 -10.84
C LEU A 69 3.75 8.18 -10.54
N ILE A 70 3.36 7.93 -9.28
CA ILE A 70 2.52 6.79 -8.94
C ILE A 70 1.14 6.89 -9.59
N GLY A 71 0.55 8.08 -9.59
CA GLY A 71 -0.69 8.36 -10.31
C GLY A 71 -0.60 8.01 -11.80
N ASP A 72 0.49 8.39 -12.45
CA ASP A 72 0.76 8.04 -13.85
C ASP A 72 0.87 6.53 -14.05
N LEU A 73 1.59 5.81 -13.17
CA LEU A 73 1.69 4.36 -13.24
C LEU A 73 0.34 3.66 -13.04
N LEU A 74 -0.49 4.13 -12.12
CA LEU A 74 -1.83 3.60 -11.89
C LEU A 74 -2.75 3.81 -13.09
N ARG A 75 -2.66 4.99 -13.73
CA ARG A 75 -3.38 5.31 -14.96
C ARG A 75 -2.93 4.42 -16.12
N LEU A 76 -1.62 4.19 -16.27
CA LEU A 76 -1.06 3.31 -17.30
C LEU A 76 -1.44 1.84 -17.08
N ALA A 77 -1.43 1.36 -15.83
CA ALA A 77 -1.88 0.00 -15.50
C ALA A 77 -3.39 -0.16 -15.75
N GLY A 78 -4.19 0.88 -15.47
CA GLY A 78 -5.61 0.91 -15.77
C GLY A 78 -6.37 -0.31 -15.25
N ALA A 79 -7.30 -0.82 -16.06
CA ALA A 79 -8.20 -1.89 -15.66
C ALA A 79 -7.55 -3.29 -15.60
N SER A 80 -6.30 -3.48 -16.03
CA SER A 80 -5.63 -4.77 -15.85
C SER A 80 -5.19 -5.01 -14.41
N LEU A 81 -5.04 -3.94 -13.64
CA LEU A 81 -4.56 -4.00 -12.26
C LEU A 81 -5.60 -4.65 -11.35
N ASN A 82 -5.26 -5.79 -10.76
CA ASN A 82 -6.10 -6.53 -9.81
C ASN A 82 -5.50 -6.57 -8.39
N ARG A 83 -4.22 -6.26 -8.24
CA ARG A 83 -3.51 -6.16 -6.96
C ARG A 83 -2.66 -4.90 -6.93
N LEU A 84 -2.86 -4.09 -5.89
CA LEU A 84 -2.07 -2.91 -5.61
C LEU A 84 -1.55 -3.01 -4.19
N ASN A 85 -0.25 -2.82 -3.96
CA ASN A 85 0.30 -2.57 -2.65
C ASN A 85 1.10 -1.28 -2.71
N ILE A 86 0.76 -0.30 -1.88
CA ILE A 86 1.42 1.01 -1.84
C ILE A 86 1.79 1.35 -0.41
N GLY A 87 2.98 1.92 -0.24
CA GLY A 87 3.38 2.58 0.98
C GLY A 87 3.78 4.01 0.72
N PHE A 88 3.46 4.88 1.67
CA PHE A 88 3.99 6.24 1.72
C PHE A 88 4.74 6.43 3.04
N GLY A 89 5.88 7.11 2.98
CA GLY A 89 6.60 7.54 4.17
C GLY A 89 5.86 8.65 4.93
N SER A 90 6.28 8.93 6.16
CA SER A 90 5.73 10.04 6.94
C SER A 90 6.14 11.41 6.39
N GLY A 91 5.15 12.29 6.18
CA GLY A 91 5.32 13.68 5.77
C GLY A 91 4.06 14.47 6.12
N GLY A 92 4.21 15.65 6.72
CA GLY A 92 3.07 16.45 7.17
C GLY A 92 2.34 17.16 6.02
N ALA A 93 1.00 17.16 6.09
CA ALA A 93 0.07 18.02 5.35
C ALA A 93 0.21 18.09 3.81
N GLU A 94 -0.03 16.97 3.12
CA GLU A 94 -0.14 16.96 1.65
C GLU A 94 -1.36 16.16 1.13
N ASP A 95 -2.48 16.21 1.86
CA ASP A 95 -3.78 15.66 1.41
C ASP A 95 -4.19 16.16 0.01
N VAL A 96 -3.74 17.38 -0.35
CA VAL A 96 -4.01 18.02 -1.64
C VAL A 96 -3.28 17.33 -2.81
N LEU A 97 -2.06 16.82 -2.60
CA LEU A 97 -1.32 16.13 -3.67
C LEU A 97 -1.93 14.77 -3.98
N LEU A 98 -2.39 14.05 -2.95
CA LEU A 98 -3.09 12.79 -3.12
C LEU A 98 -4.43 12.96 -3.83
N THR A 99 -5.18 14.01 -3.52
CA THR A 99 -6.49 14.23 -4.15
C THR A 99 -6.42 14.68 -5.61
N SER A 100 -5.33 15.33 -6.01
CA SER A 100 -5.15 15.86 -7.38
C SER A 100 -4.40 14.91 -8.31
N SER A 101 -3.40 14.19 -7.80
CA SER A 101 -2.45 13.44 -8.62
C SER A 101 -2.54 11.92 -8.45
N PHE A 102 -3.22 11.43 -7.42
CA PHE A 102 -3.44 10.00 -7.19
C PHE A 102 -4.93 9.68 -7.40
N ALA A 103 -5.22 8.78 -8.33
CA ALA A 103 -6.59 8.39 -8.68
C ALA A 103 -6.71 6.90 -9.00
N LEU A 104 -7.52 6.17 -8.24
CA LEU A 104 -7.85 4.76 -8.51
C LEU A 104 -9.01 4.56 -9.49
N GLY A 105 -9.60 5.63 -10.03
CA GLY A 105 -10.78 5.56 -10.90
C GLY A 105 -10.58 4.81 -12.22
N HIS A 106 -9.34 4.53 -12.63
CA HIS A 106 -9.02 3.74 -13.81
C HIS A 106 -8.81 2.24 -13.48
N ASN A 107 -8.73 1.86 -12.20
CA ASN A 107 -8.34 0.53 -11.74
C ASN A 107 -9.56 -0.30 -11.28
N ASN A 108 -10.60 -0.36 -12.11
CA ASN A 108 -11.93 -0.89 -11.76
C ASN A 108 -11.99 -2.42 -11.50
N ASN A 109 -10.90 -3.15 -11.76
CA ASN A 109 -10.78 -4.59 -11.49
C ASN A 109 -9.91 -4.91 -10.26
N LEU A 110 -9.58 -3.89 -9.46
CA LEU A 110 -8.80 -4.07 -8.25
C LEU A 110 -9.56 -4.97 -7.26
N ARG A 111 -8.90 -6.04 -6.80
CA ARG A 111 -9.43 -7.02 -5.83
C ARG A 111 -8.65 -7.01 -4.52
N HIS A 112 -7.36 -6.68 -4.58
CA HIS A 112 -6.47 -6.67 -3.44
C HIS A 112 -5.82 -5.30 -3.29
N LEU A 113 -5.94 -4.71 -2.11
CA LEU A 113 -5.34 -3.44 -1.76
C LEU A 113 -4.46 -3.57 -0.51
N GLY A 114 -3.16 -3.47 -0.68
CA GLY A 114 -2.18 -3.37 0.40
C GLY A 114 -1.82 -1.91 0.67
N LEU A 115 -1.80 -1.55 1.94
CA LEU A 115 -1.46 -0.22 2.43
C LEU A 115 -0.37 -0.36 3.47
N THR A 116 0.81 0.18 3.18
CA THR A 116 1.97 0.09 4.05
C THR A 116 2.21 1.43 4.73
N ALA A 117 1.98 1.47 6.04
CA ALA A 117 2.30 2.62 6.87
C ALA A 117 3.69 2.43 7.49
N CYS A 118 4.66 3.23 7.04
CA CYS A 118 6.01 3.20 7.55
C CYS A 118 6.35 4.55 8.19
N ASP A 119 6.51 4.56 9.52
CA ASP A 119 6.99 5.73 10.23
C ASP A 119 8.23 5.41 11.07
N LEU A 120 9.37 5.88 10.57
CA LEU A 120 10.64 5.79 11.28
C LEU A 120 10.79 6.93 12.31
N SER A 121 9.98 7.98 12.24
CA SER A 121 10.11 9.16 13.09
C SER A 121 9.12 9.12 14.25
N LEU A 122 9.63 9.17 15.48
CA LEU A 122 8.81 9.31 16.69
C LEU A 122 7.91 10.57 16.66
N LEU A 123 8.35 11.64 15.99
CA LEU A 123 7.60 12.89 15.88
C LEU A 123 6.37 12.77 14.97
N ALA A 124 6.45 11.93 13.94
CA ALA A 124 5.37 11.78 12.98
C ALA A 124 4.23 10.88 13.50
N ARG A 125 4.48 10.06 14.53
CA ARG A 125 3.47 9.24 15.24
C ARG A 125 2.39 10.05 15.98
N HIS A 126 2.67 11.32 16.26
CA HIS A 126 1.73 12.23 16.92
C HIS A 126 1.09 13.25 15.97
N SER A 127 1.47 13.20 14.69
CA SER A 127 0.86 14.00 13.63
C SER A 127 -0.15 13.15 12.86
N ARG A 128 -1.11 13.75 12.16
CA ARG A 128 -2.05 13.05 11.24
C ARG A 128 -1.33 12.50 10.00
N SER A 129 -0.17 11.89 10.18
CA SER A 129 0.82 11.48 9.17
C SER A 129 0.30 10.47 8.16
N HIS A 130 -0.82 9.80 8.47
CA HIS A 130 -1.40 8.77 7.60
C HIS A 130 -2.88 9.02 7.26
N SER A 131 -3.24 10.30 7.22
CA SER A 131 -4.49 10.81 6.64
C SER A 131 -4.71 10.35 5.19
N TRP A 132 -3.65 9.97 4.48
CA TRP A 132 -3.70 9.39 3.15
C TRP A 132 -4.46 8.07 3.05
N ILE A 133 -4.47 7.24 4.10
CA ILE A 133 -5.11 5.92 4.09
C ILE A 133 -6.60 6.02 3.78
N PRO A 134 -7.41 6.77 4.56
CA PRO A 134 -8.82 6.96 4.23
C PRO A 134 -9.02 7.67 2.88
N LEU A 135 -8.11 8.56 2.45
CA LEU A 135 -8.20 9.18 1.13
C LEU A 135 -8.08 8.14 0.01
N VAL A 136 -7.07 7.27 0.04
CA VAL A 136 -6.89 6.18 -0.93
C VAL A 136 -8.11 5.26 -0.93
N LEU A 137 -8.56 4.84 0.25
CA LEU A 137 -9.74 3.96 0.37
C LEU A 137 -11.00 4.61 -0.24
N SER A 138 -11.19 5.92 -0.05
CA SER A 138 -12.35 6.65 -0.57
C SER A 138 -12.38 6.74 -2.11
N GLN A 139 -11.25 6.54 -2.78
CA GLN A 139 -11.14 6.55 -4.23
C GLN A 139 -11.41 5.20 -4.89
N VAL A 140 -11.49 4.12 -4.10
CA VAL A 140 -11.79 2.78 -4.62
C VAL A 140 -13.16 2.77 -5.28
N ARG A 141 -13.23 2.25 -6.50
CA ARG A 141 -14.47 2.04 -7.28
C ARG A 141 -14.69 0.58 -7.68
N SER A 142 -13.85 -0.31 -7.15
CA SER A 142 -13.79 -1.74 -7.48
C SER A 142 -14.35 -2.57 -6.34
N GLU A 143 -14.80 -3.78 -6.62
CA GLU A 143 -15.24 -4.73 -5.59
C GLU A 143 -14.03 -5.37 -4.90
N ILE A 144 -13.56 -4.74 -3.83
CA ILE A 144 -12.38 -5.21 -3.08
C ILE A 144 -12.73 -6.47 -2.29
N GLN A 145 -11.87 -7.50 -2.41
CA GLN A 145 -11.96 -8.76 -1.68
C GLN A 145 -11.00 -8.80 -0.50
N THR A 146 -9.82 -8.17 -0.63
CA THR A 146 -8.80 -8.18 0.43
C THR A 146 -8.21 -6.81 0.61
N ILE A 147 -8.13 -6.37 1.86
CA ILE A 147 -7.31 -5.24 2.28
C ILE A 147 -6.25 -5.77 3.23
N SER A 148 -4.99 -5.38 3.03
CA SER A 148 -3.95 -5.58 4.02
C SER A 148 -3.37 -4.23 4.44
N MET A 149 -3.19 -4.03 5.74
CA MET A 149 -2.54 -2.86 6.31
C MET A 149 -1.31 -3.30 7.07
N THR A 150 -0.13 -2.92 6.58
CA THR A 150 1.14 -3.24 7.22
C THR A 150 1.63 -2.07 8.04
N PHE A 151 1.89 -2.33 9.31
CA PHE A 151 2.45 -1.37 10.26
C PHE A 151 3.86 -1.77 10.64
N TYR A 152 4.79 -0.85 10.43
CA TYR A 152 6.15 -0.98 10.94
C TYR A 152 6.34 -0.15 12.21
N PHE A 153 7.08 -0.72 13.18
CA PHE A 153 7.60 -0.02 14.36
C PHE A 153 6.57 0.47 15.41
N LEU A 154 5.37 -0.10 15.48
CA LEU A 154 4.42 0.16 16.57
C LEU A 154 5.04 -0.21 17.92
N GLN A 155 5.08 0.72 18.87
CA GLN A 155 5.58 0.46 20.23
C GLN A 155 4.41 0.24 21.21
N ARG A 156 4.70 -0.30 22.39
CA ARG A 156 3.69 -0.48 23.43
C ARG A 156 3.12 0.87 23.84
N GLY A 157 1.79 0.97 23.87
CA GLY A 157 1.10 2.23 24.18
C GLY A 157 1.11 3.25 23.03
N ASP A 158 1.68 2.92 21.86
CA ASP A 158 1.46 3.74 20.66
C ASP A 158 -0.03 3.74 20.33
N ASN A 159 -0.61 4.93 20.30
CA ASN A 159 -1.96 5.09 19.83
C ASN A 159 -1.94 5.10 18.31
N VAL A 160 -2.53 4.10 17.65
CA VAL A 160 -2.74 4.09 16.19
C VAL A 160 -3.70 5.19 15.69
N ALA A 161 -4.12 6.12 16.56
CA ALA A 161 -4.94 7.30 16.23
C ALA A 161 -4.31 8.29 15.23
N TRP A 162 -3.07 8.08 14.79
CA TRP A 162 -2.49 8.81 13.65
C TRP A 162 -3.17 8.46 12.31
N ILE A 163 -4.01 7.43 12.28
CA ILE A 163 -4.99 7.15 11.23
C ILE A 163 -6.39 7.56 11.70
N ASN A 164 -7.17 8.19 10.82
CA ASN A 164 -8.58 8.48 11.08
C ASN A 164 -9.42 7.21 10.89
N TRP A 165 -9.40 6.32 11.89
CA TRP A 165 -10.12 5.04 11.86
C TRP A 165 -11.64 5.20 11.72
N ASN A 166 -12.23 6.27 12.26
CA ASN A 166 -13.65 6.54 12.06
C ASN A 166 -13.99 6.75 10.58
N ALA A 167 -13.12 7.44 9.83
CA ALA A 167 -13.28 7.59 8.38
C ALA A 167 -13.07 6.25 7.66
N VAL A 168 -12.06 5.46 8.06
CA VAL A 168 -11.82 4.12 7.50
C VAL A 168 -13.06 3.22 7.71
N ASP A 169 -13.58 3.13 8.94
CA ASP A 169 -14.77 2.33 9.26
C ASP A 169 -15.99 2.76 8.44
N ALA A 170 -16.22 4.07 8.31
CA ALA A 170 -17.30 4.62 7.50
C ALA A 170 -17.15 4.28 5.99
N ILE A 171 -15.92 4.35 5.45
CA ILE A 171 -15.64 3.99 4.06
C ILE A 171 -15.87 2.49 3.83
N LEU A 172 -15.43 1.63 4.76
CA LEU A 172 -15.60 0.18 4.68
C LEU A 172 -17.07 -0.26 4.78
N ALA A 173 -17.97 0.61 5.26
CA ALA A 173 -19.40 0.39 5.25
C ALA A 173 -20.07 0.65 3.88
N THR A 174 -19.35 1.24 2.93
CA THR A 174 -19.88 1.55 1.59
C THR A 174 -20.00 0.30 0.69
N GLU A 175 -20.70 0.45 -0.43
CA GLU A 175 -21.04 -0.68 -1.32
C GLU A 175 -19.83 -1.35 -1.97
N PHE A 176 -18.76 -0.61 -2.24
CA PHE A 176 -17.53 -1.13 -2.85
C PHE A 176 -16.80 -2.18 -1.98
N PHE A 177 -17.08 -2.20 -0.67
CA PHE A 177 -16.48 -3.12 0.29
C PHE A 177 -17.44 -4.20 0.81
N LYS A 178 -18.63 -4.34 0.21
CA LYS A 178 -19.60 -5.41 0.56
C LYS A 178 -19.04 -6.81 0.27
N LYS A 179 -18.18 -6.95 -0.74
CA LYS A 179 -17.51 -8.21 -1.09
C LYS A 179 -16.16 -8.42 -0.40
N LEU A 180 -15.82 -7.56 0.58
CA LEU A 180 -14.61 -7.75 1.37
C LEU A 180 -14.67 -9.10 2.09
N GLU A 181 -13.66 -9.93 1.91
CA GLU A 181 -13.55 -11.26 2.52
C GLU A 181 -12.50 -11.27 3.63
N SER A 182 -11.48 -10.41 3.52
CA SER A 182 -10.38 -10.32 4.47
C SER A 182 -9.90 -8.88 4.64
N PHE A 183 -9.71 -8.46 5.89
CA PHE A 183 -9.06 -7.22 6.28
C PHE A 183 -7.94 -7.57 7.26
N GLU A 184 -6.72 -7.53 6.76
CA GLU A 184 -5.54 -8.08 7.41
C GLU A 184 -4.74 -6.93 8.00
N ILE A 185 -4.56 -6.95 9.32
CA ILE A 185 -3.60 -6.09 9.99
C ILE A 185 -2.30 -6.87 10.14
N ASP A 186 -1.28 -6.42 9.45
CA ASP A 186 0.06 -7.00 9.48
C ASP A 186 0.93 -6.18 10.43
N VAL A 187 1.25 -6.78 11.58
CA VAL A 187 2.13 -6.18 12.59
C VAL A 187 3.52 -6.79 12.43
N ASP A 188 4.50 -5.95 12.11
CA ASP A 188 5.90 -6.39 12.04
C ASP A 188 6.42 -6.87 13.41
N HIS A 189 7.27 -7.89 13.43
CA HIS A 189 7.87 -8.44 14.66
C HIS A 189 8.72 -7.43 15.46
N ARG A 190 9.15 -6.33 14.83
CA ARG A 190 9.83 -5.21 15.48
C ARG A 190 8.86 -4.30 16.25
N CYS A 191 7.56 -4.54 16.15
CA CYS A 191 6.57 -3.85 16.93
C CYS A 191 6.52 -4.44 18.35
N ASP A 192 6.57 -3.58 19.36
CA ASP A 192 6.47 -3.93 20.78
C ASP A 192 4.99 -3.93 21.23
N ILE A 193 4.12 -4.66 20.51
CA ILE A 193 2.69 -4.77 20.84
C ILE A 193 2.25 -6.24 20.87
N GLU A 194 1.66 -6.65 21.99
CA GLU A 194 1.18 -8.03 22.18
C GLU A 194 -0.05 -8.35 21.31
N GLY A 195 -0.19 -9.63 20.92
CA GLY A 195 -1.30 -10.16 20.10
C GLY A 195 -2.68 -9.73 20.57
N GLY A 196 -2.96 -9.95 21.85
CA GLY A 196 -4.24 -9.62 22.44
C GLY A 196 -4.52 -8.11 22.50
N GLU A 197 -3.49 -7.32 22.78
CA GLU A 197 -3.59 -5.85 22.86
C GLU A 197 -3.86 -5.25 21.48
N ALA A 198 -3.08 -5.63 20.47
CA ALA A 198 -3.29 -5.22 19.09
C ALA A 198 -4.69 -5.62 18.60
N TRP A 199 -5.09 -6.85 18.86
CA TRP A 199 -6.39 -7.36 18.45
C TRP A 199 -7.56 -6.60 19.06
N SER A 200 -7.52 -6.37 20.38
CA SER A 200 -8.53 -5.57 21.10
C SER A 200 -8.63 -4.15 20.54
N THR A 201 -7.47 -3.54 20.28
CA THR A 201 -7.36 -2.19 19.72
C THR A 201 -8.06 -2.11 18.36
N PHE A 202 -7.69 -2.94 17.38
CA PHE A 202 -8.29 -2.90 16.05
C PHE A 202 -9.77 -3.30 16.02
N LYS A 203 -10.20 -4.23 16.90
CA LYS A 203 -11.63 -4.53 17.07
C LYS A 203 -12.43 -3.32 17.52
N SER A 204 -11.90 -2.52 18.43
CA SER A 204 -12.58 -1.30 18.90
C SER A 204 -12.63 -0.21 17.84
N LEU A 205 -11.62 -0.13 16.96
CA LEU A 205 -11.49 0.89 15.93
C LEU A 205 -12.27 0.59 14.65
N LEU A 206 -12.57 -0.68 14.37
CA LEU A 206 -13.21 -1.14 13.13
C LEU A 206 -14.48 -1.96 13.41
N PRO A 207 -15.48 -1.38 14.11
CA PRO A 207 -16.71 -2.09 14.46
C PRO A 207 -17.49 -2.64 13.26
N ILE A 208 -17.39 -2.03 12.07
CA ILE A 208 -18.06 -2.55 10.86
C ILE A 208 -17.54 -3.94 10.47
N LEU A 209 -16.24 -4.18 10.68
CA LEU A 209 -15.60 -5.45 10.35
C LEU A 209 -15.90 -6.50 11.42
N VAL A 210 -16.01 -6.10 12.69
CA VAL A 210 -16.40 -7.01 13.79
C VAL A 210 -17.81 -7.55 13.59
N LYS A 211 -18.72 -6.77 13.00
CA LYS A 211 -20.08 -7.21 12.64
C LYS A 211 -20.09 -8.29 11.54
N ARG A 212 -18.97 -8.52 10.86
CA ARG A 212 -18.82 -9.48 9.76
C ARG A 212 -17.78 -10.54 10.17
N PRO A 213 -18.23 -11.68 10.75
CA PRO A 213 -17.33 -12.68 11.31
C PRO A 213 -16.25 -13.15 10.34
N GLY A 214 -15.00 -13.23 10.80
CA GLY A 214 -13.86 -13.77 10.04
C GLY A 214 -13.19 -12.82 9.04
N ILE A 215 -13.69 -11.58 8.91
CA ILE A 215 -13.10 -10.57 8.00
C ILE A 215 -11.87 -9.92 8.60
N LEU A 216 -11.99 -9.33 9.80
CA LEU A 216 -10.83 -8.76 10.47
C LEU A 216 -9.88 -9.89 10.86
N ARG A 217 -8.59 -9.74 10.58
CA ARG A 217 -7.53 -10.70 10.93
C ARG A 217 -6.29 -9.94 11.37
N LEU A 218 -5.59 -10.49 12.35
CA LEU A 218 -4.29 -9.98 12.78
C LEU A 218 -3.22 -11.01 12.43
N ARG A 219 -2.16 -10.57 11.74
CA ARG A 219 -0.98 -11.38 11.40
C ARG A 219 0.28 -10.72 11.93
N TYR A 220 1.20 -11.55 12.40
CA TYR A 220 2.53 -11.13 12.82
C TYR A 220 3.57 -11.45 11.74
N LEU A 221 4.21 -10.43 11.19
CA LEU A 221 5.23 -10.57 10.16
C LEU A 221 6.63 -10.62 10.78
N ARG A 222 7.31 -11.77 10.70
CA ARG A 222 8.77 -11.82 10.89
C ARG A 222 9.45 -11.37 9.60
N THR A 223 9.87 -10.11 9.54
CA THR A 223 10.64 -9.61 8.39
C THR A 223 12.05 -10.20 8.43
N GLY A 224 12.45 -10.93 7.38
CA GLY A 224 13.84 -11.37 7.17
C GLY A 224 14.08 -12.87 6.92
N ILE A 225 13.05 -13.72 6.97
CA ILE A 225 13.19 -15.16 6.66
C ILE A 225 12.01 -15.56 5.77
N ASP A 226 12.30 -15.98 4.53
CA ASP A 226 11.33 -16.68 3.67
C ASP A 226 10.73 -17.87 4.45
N ASP A 227 9.41 -18.02 4.39
CA ASP A 227 8.54 -18.90 5.20
C ASP A 227 8.25 -18.44 6.64
N GLY A 228 7.38 -17.43 6.74
CA GLY A 228 6.84 -16.94 8.01
C GLY A 228 5.90 -17.94 8.70
N SER A 229 6.19 -18.25 9.95
CA SER A 229 5.24 -18.88 10.87
C SER A 229 4.08 -17.92 11.13
N GLU A 230 2.93 -18.17 10.51
CA GLU A 230 1.71 -17.39 10.64
C GLU A 230 1.04 -17.69 11.99
N VAL A 231 0.81 -16.67 12.80
CA VAL A 231 -0.11 -16.75 13.95
C VAL A 231 -1.29 -15.86 13.63
N THR A 232 -2.41 -16.50 13.31
CA THR A 232 -3.66 -15.81 12.93
C THR A 232 -4.58 -15.74 14.13
N TYR A 233 -4.97 -14.52 14.50
CA TYR A 233 -6.08 -14.30 15.42
C TYR A 233 -7.33 -14.02 14.60
N ALA A 234 -8.38 -14.81 14.84
CA ALA A 234 -9.70 -14.69 14.21
C ALA A 234 -10.77 -14.22 15.20
#